data_AF-A0AAV6NM01-F1
#
_entry.id   AF-A0AAV6NM01-F1
#
_cell.length_a   1.000
_cell.length_b   1.000
_cell.length_c   1.000
_cell.angle_alpha   90.00
_cell.angle_beta   90.00
_cell.angle_gamma   90.00
#
_symmetry.space_group_name_H-M   'P 1'
#
loop_
_entity.id
_entity.type
_entity.pdbx_description
1 polymer ?
#
loop_
_entity_poly.entity_id
_entity_poly.type
_entity_poly.pdbx_seq_one_letter_code
_entity_poly.pdbx_strand_id
1 'polypeptide(L)'
;MFRLWKWYQNCLTFHPVKTQVISSAILWGTGDIAAQYVTHSAAKTHLQTSQDAEKEFKINWKRVGITSMFGFGFVGPVGHMWYEGLDRFIRLRLQLRPKSAKFVGAKLAMDGLIFGPLDLIVFFSYMGFANGKDASEVKEDLKRDVFPAFMLTGTVWPIIQVANFRYVPVRYQLLYVNLFCLLDSAFLSWFEQQNDAPWKQWFTSFNPFNEK
;
A
#
# COMPACT_ATOMS: atom_id res chain seq x y z
N MET A 1 -20.25 2.56 17.67
CA MET A 1 -19.00 3.03 17.03
C MET A 1 -18.07 3.81 17.96
N PHE A 2 -18.54 4.77 18.79
CA PHE A 2 -17.65 5.56 19.67
C PHE A 2 -16.85 4.80 20.73
N ARG A 3 -17.34 3.64 21.22
CA ARG A 3 -16.66 2.84 22.25
C ARG A 3 -15.41 2.13 21.73
N LEU A 4 -15.48 1.53 20.53
CA LEU A 4 -14.34 0.87 19.88
C LEU A 4 -13.25 1.87 19.51
N TRP A 5 -13.63 3.04 18.98
CA TRP A 5 -12.68 4.11 18.68
C TRP A 5 -11.99 4.62 19.95
N LYS A 6 -12.73 4.90 21.03
CA LYS A 6 -12.13 5.29 22.31
C LYS A 6 -11.20 4.23 22.88
N TRP A 7 -11.58 2.95 22.78
CA TRP A 7 -10.72 1.84 23.19
C TRP A 7 -9.42 1.81 22.38
N TYR A 8 -9.51 1.92 21.05
CA TYR A 8 -8.34 1.98 20.18
C TYR A 8 -7.44 3.17 20.50
N GLN A 9 -8.03 4.36 20.75
CA GLN A 9 -7.29 5.54 21.17
C GLN A 9 -6.55 5.31 22.49
N ASN A 10 -7.19 4.67 23.46
CA ASN A 10 -6.54 4.32 24.73
C ASN A 10 -5.37 3.36 24.51
N CYS A 11 -5.57 2.28 23.73
CA CYS A 11 -4.49 1.35 23.38
C CYS A 11 -3.32 2.04 22.67
N LEU A 12 -3.61 2.94 21.73
CA LEU A 12 -2.61 3.72 21.02
C LEU A 12 -1.85 4.69 21.94
N THR A 13 -2.49 5.21 22.98
CA THR A 13 -1.83 6.07 23.97
C THR A 13 -0.92 5.28 24.90
N PHE A 14 -1.35 4.12 25.41
CA PHE A 14 -0.56 3.32 26.35
C PHE A 14 0.49 2.45 25.66
N HIS A 15 0.20 1.95 24.46
CA HIS A 15 1.04 1.02 23.70
C HIS A 15 1.02 1.35 22.20
N PRO A 16 1.61 2.50 21.78
CA PRO A 16 1.50 3.00 20.41
C PRO A 16 2.02 2.01 19.37
N VAL A 17 3.24 1.50 19.56
CA VAL A 17 3.87 0.56 18.61
C VAL A 17 3.07 -0.74 18.51
N LYS A 18 2.75 -1.38 19.63
CA LYS A 18 2.01 -2.65 19.64
C LYS A 18 0.65 -2.52 18.96
N THR A 19 -0.07 -1.44 19.25
CA THR A 19 -1.39 -1.18 18.67
C THR A 19 -1.30 -0.99 17.15
N GLN A 20 -0.29 -0.25 16.68
CA GLN A 20 -0.06 -0.04 15.26
C GLN A 20 0.40 -1.30 14.53
N VAL A 21 1.29 -2.09 15.14
CA VAL A 21 1.72 -3.39 14.61
C VAL A 21 0.55 -4.35 14.42
N ILE A 22 -0.28 -4.51 15.44
CA ILE A 22 -1.43 -5.42 15.40
C ILE A 22 -2.48 -4.93 14.39
N SER A 23 -2.79 -3.63 14.38
CA SER A 23 -3.75 -3.07 13.43
C SER A 23 -3.25 -3.13 11.99
N SER A 24 -1.96 -2.92 11.72
CA SER A 24 -1.35 -3.14 10.41
C SER A 24 -1.53 -4.58 9.96
N ALA A 25 -1.22 -5.57 10.81
CA ALA A 25 -1.37 -6.99 10.47
C ALA A 25 -2.81 -7.32 10.01
N ILE A 26 -3.80 -6.87 10.79
CA ILE A 26 -5.22 -7.11 10.49
C ILE A 26 -5.64 -6.41 9.19
N LEU A 27 -5.24 -5.15 8.99
CA LEU A 27 -5.62 -4.37 7.82
C LEU A 27 -5.00 -4.93 6.54
N TRP A 28 -3.73 -5.34 6.58
CA TRP A 28 -3.06 -5.95 5.44
C TRP A 28 -3.67 -7.30 5.07
N GLY A 29 -3.96 -8.16 6.05
CA GLY A 29 -4.65 -9.42 5.80
C GLY A 29 -6.07 -9.23 5.23
N THR A 30 -6.83 -8.27 5.78
CA THR A 30 -8.18 -7.94 5.30
C THR A 30 -8.14 -7.36 3.88
N GLY A 31 -7.14 -6.51 3.60
CA GLY A 31 -6.95 -5.93 2.27
C GLY A 31 -6.58 -6.96 1.21
N ASP A 32 -5.78 -7.97 1.58
CA ASP A 32 -5.50 -9.07 0.67
C ASP A 32 -6.74 -9.92 0.38
N ILE A 33 -7.60 -10.19 1.37
CA ILE A 33 -8.89 -10.87 1.15
C ILE A 33 -9.77 -10.05 0.19
N ALA A 34 -9.87 -8.74 0.40
CA ALA A 34 -10.65 -7.85 -0.45
C ALA A 34 -10.10 -7.83 -1.89
N ALA A 35 -8.79 -7.73 -2.05
CA ALA A 35 -8.11 -7.80 -3.33
C ALA A 35 -8.42 -9.11 -4.06
N GLN A 36 -8.26 -10.26 -3.39
CA GLN A 36 -8.57 -11.57 -3.96
C GLN A 36 -10.04 -11.68 -4.39
N TYR A 37 -10.97 -11.18 -3.57
CA TYR A 37 -12.40 -11.17 -3.90
C TYR A 37 -12.70 -10.34 -5.15
N VAL A 38 -12.09 -9.15 -5.24
CA VAL A 38 -12.25 -8.27 -6.40
C VAL A 38 -11.69 -8.92 -7.65
N THR A 39 -10.50 -9.54 -7.58
CA THR A 39 -9.91 -10.30 -8.69
C THR A 39 -10.82 -11.45 -9.15
N HIS A 40 -11.48 -12.16 -8.24
CA HIS A 40 -12.39 -13.24 -8.60
C HIS A 40 -13.67 -12.71 -9.26
N SER A 41 -14.26 -11.66 -8.68
CA SER A 41 -15.49 -11.03 -9.18
C SER A 41 -15.30 -10.41 -10.57
N ALA A 42 -14.18 -9.72 -10.80
CA ALA A 42 -13.88 -9.14 -12.10
C ALA A 42 -13.50 -10.21 -13.14
N ALA A 43 -12.76 -11.27 -12.78
CA ALA A 43 -12.53 -12.41 -13.67
C ALA A 43 -13.85 -13.09 -14.12
N LYS A 44 -14.79 -13.27 -13.19
CA LYS A 44 -16.11 -13.85 -13.48
C LYS A 44 -16.92 -13.00 -14.47
N THR A 45 -16.76 -11.68 -14.41
CA THR A 45 -17.43 -10.74 -15.32
C THR A 45 -16.86 -10.84 -16.75
N HIS A 46 -15.54 -10.99 -16.91
CA HIS A 46 -14.89 -11.13 -18.21
C HIS A 46 -15.10 -12.51 -18.86
N LEU A 47 -15.22 -13.58 -18.07
CA LEU A 47 -15.36 -14.96 -18.56
C LEU A 47 -16.82 -15.39 -18.86
N GLN A 48 -17.76 -14.45 -18.98
CA GLN A 48 -19.16 -14.73 -19.34
C GLN A 48 -19.38 -15.46 -20.68
N THR A 49 -18.32 -15.82 -21.43
CA THR A 49 -18.39 -16.53 -22.71
C THR A 49 -17.93 -18.01 -22.64
N SER A 50 -17.34 -18.48 -21.53
CA SER A 50 -16.84 -19.87 -21.43
C SER A 50 -17.53 -20.67 -20.32
N GLN A 51 -17.87 -21.93 -20.60
CA GLN A 51 -18.63 -22.89 -19.78
C GLN A 51 -18.01 -23.25 -18.40
N ASP A 52 -17.00 -22.52 -17.91
CA ASP A 52 -16.26 -22.77 -16.65
C ASP A 52 -16.75 -21.93 -15.45
N ALA A 53 -17.96 -21.38 -15.51
CA ALA A 53 -18.47 -20.32 -14.63
C ALA A 53 -18.76 -20.70 -13.16
N GLU A 54 -18.42 -21.92 -12.71
CA GLU A 54 -18.63 -22.42 -11.34
C GLU A 54 -17.33 -22.64 -10.54
N LYS A 55 -16.23 -21.94 -10.84
CA LYS A 55 -15.12 -21.87 -9.87
C LYS A 55 -15.53 -21.07 -8.64
N GLU A 56 -15.95 -21.78 -7.60
CA GLU A 56 -16.22 -21.26 -6.26
C GLU A 56 -15.05 -20.38 -5.79
N PHE A 57 -15.36 -19.21 -5.20
CA PHE A 57 -14.34 -18.31 -4.68
C PHE A 57 -13.60 -18.97 -3.52
N LYS A 58 -12.31 -19.28 -3.71
CA LYS A 58 -11.45 -19.85 -2.68
C LYS A 58 -10.41 -18.83 -2.25
N ILE A 59 -10.46 -18.46 -0.97
CA ILE A 59 -9.48 -17.55 -0.36
C ILE A 59 -8.14 -18.28 -0.25
N ASN A 60 -7.08 -17.67 -0.80
CA ASN A 60 -5.71 -18.08 -0.60
C ASN A 60 -5.21 -17.62 0.77
N TRP A 61 -5.46 -18.43 1.79
CA TRP A 61 -5.04 -18.16 3.17
C TRP A 61 -3.51 -18.03 3.33
N LYS A 62 -2.72 -18.69 2.47
CA LYS A 62 -1.26 -18.53 2.47
C LYS A 62 -0.88 -17.08 2.13
N ARG A 63 -1.47 -16.50 1.08
CA ARG A 63 -1.24 -15.10 0.68
C ARG A 63 -1.70 -14.11 1.75
N VAL A 64 -2.84 -14.38 2.38
CA VAL A 64 -3.35 -13.57 3.51
C VAL A 64 -2.38 -13.61 4.69
N GLY A 65 -1.85 -14.79 5.03
CA GLY A 65 -0.85 -14.94 6.09
C GLY A 65 0.44 -14.18 5.80
N ILE A 66 0.96 -14.29 4.57
CA ILE A 66 2.17 -13.59 4.11
C ILE A 66 1.98 -12.07 4.19
N THR A 67 0.90 -11.54 3.62
CA THR A 67 0.63 -10.09 3.62
C THR A 67 0.35 -9.56 5.03
N SER A 68 -0.38 -10.31 5.87
CA SER A 68 -0.57 -9.98 7.29
C SER A 68 0.76 -9.96 8.05
N MET A 69 1.68 -10.89 7.77
CA MET A 69 3.01 -10.90 8.38
C MET A 69 3.86 -9.71 7.93
N PHE A 70 3.73 -9.28 6.67
CA PHE A 70 4.37 -8.06 6.19
C PHE A 70 3.86 -6.82 6.95
N GLY A 71 2.53 -6.71 7.10
CA GLY A 71 1.89 -5.66 7.88
C GLY A 71 2.37 -5.65 9.34
N PHE A 72 2.50 -6.83 9.96
CA PHE A 72 2.98 -7.00 11.32
C PHE A 72 4.47 -6.65 11.48
N GLY A 73 5.33 -7.24 10.65
CA GLY A 73 6.78 -7.23 10.85
C GLY A 73 7.50 -6.03 10.25
N PHE A 74 6.94 -5.43 9.20
CA PHE A 74 7.55 -4.31 8.49
C PHE A 74 6.71 -3.03 8.59
N VAL A 75 5.50 -3.02 8.03
CA VAL A 75 4.71 -1.78 7.90
C VAL A 75 4.31 -1.21 9.26
N GLY A 76 3.94 -2.07 10.20
CA GLY A 76 3.66 -1.70 11.59
C GLY A 76 4.80 -0.96 12.28
N PRO A 77 5.95 -1.62 12.54
CA PRO A 77 7.04 -1.01 13.28
C PRO A 77 7.78 0.06 12.48
N VAL A 78 8.10 -0.22 11.21
CA VAL A 78 8.87 0.72 10.36
C VAL A 78 8.02 1.93 10.02
N GLY A 79 6.74 1.75 9.68
CA GLY A 79 5.82 2.85 9.42
C GLY A 79 5.61 3.74 10.64
N HIS A 80 5.51 3.16 11.85
CA HIS A 80 5.42 3.93 13.09
C HIS A 80 6.64 4.85 13.27
N MET A 81 7.83 4.24 13.22
CA MET A 81 9.09 4.95 13.37
C MET A 81 9.30 6.00 12.27
N TRP A 82 8.87 5.69 11.05
CA TRP A 82 8.95 6.60 9.90
C TRP A 82 8.12 7.85 10.13
N TYR A 83 6.81 7.75 10.40
CA TYR A 83 5.96 8.92 10.53
C TYR A 83 6.31 9.77 11.76
N GLU A 84 6.68 9.15 12.88
CA GLU A 84 7.12 9.87 14.06
C GLU A 84 8.49 10.53 13.87
N GLY A 85 9.44 9.79 13.28
CA GLY A 85 10.77 10.30 12.94
C GLY A 85 10.72 11.45 11.93
N LEU A 86 9.88 11.34 10.92
CA LEU A 86 9.67 12.35 9.89
C LEU A 86 9.07 13.64 10.49
N ASP A 87 8.06 13.51 11.35
CA ASP A 87 7.50 14.66 12.07
C ASP A 87 8.54 15.35 12.95
N ARG A 88 9.31 14.57 13.71
CA ARG A 88 10.36 15.07 14.59
C ARG A 88 11.49 15.74 13.80
N PHE A 89 11.94 15.14 12.71
CA PHE A 89 12.99 15.68 11.85
C PHE A 89 12.59 17.04 11.27
N ILE A 90 11.39 17.14 10.69
CA ILE A 90 10.94 18.38 10.06
C ILE A 90 10.72 19.51 11.08
N ARG A 91 10.22 19.18 12.27
CA ARG A 91 10.03 20.18 13.33
C ARG A 91 11.33 20.66 13.95
N LEU A 92 12.25 19.73 14.24
CA LEU A 92 13.48 20.07 14.98
C LEU A 92 14.61 20.55 14.06
N ARG A 93 14.74 19.97 12.87
CA ARG A 93 15.86 20.26 11.95
C ARG A 93 15.48 21.32 10.92
N LEU A 94 14.31 21.18 10.29
CA LEU A 94 13.85 22.16 9.29
C LEU A 94 13.05 23.32 9.91
N GLN A 95 12.70 23.23 11.19
CA GLN A 95 11.97 24.26 11.95
C GLN A 95 10.68 24.75 11.26
N LEU A 96 10.05 23.87 10.48
CA LEU A 96 8.85 24.21 9.72
C LEU A 96 7.63 24.18 10.65
N ARG A 97 6.77 25.20 10.52
CA ARG A 97 5.52 25.26 11.27
C ARG A 97 4.63 24.06 10.91
N PRO A 98 4.11 23.31 11.89
CA PRO A 98 3.17 22.23 11.64
C PRO A 98 2.00 22.70 10.79
N LYS A 99 1.53 21.85 9.87
CA LYS A 99 0.41 22.13 8.95
C LYS A 99 0.65 23.24 7.90
N SER A 100 1.83 23.86 7.85
CA SER A 100 2.18 24.77 6.75
C SER A 100 2.34 24.00 5.44
N ALA A 101 2.15 24.68 4.30
CA ALA A 101 2.35 24.06 2.99
C ALA A 101 3.78 23.52 2.83
N LYS A 102 4.78 24.24 3.34
CA LYS A 102 6.19 23.80 3.35
C LYS A 102 6.38 22.52 4.18
N PHE A 103 5.72 22.43 5.34
CA PHE A 103 5.79 21.25 6.20
C PHE A 103 5.18 20.02 5.52
N VAL A 104 4.00 20.18 4.91
CA VAL A 104 3.33 19.08 4.18
C VAL A 104 4.13 18.68 2.95
N GLY A 105 4.64 19.65 2.18
CA GLY A 105 5.47 19.38 1.01
C GLY A 105 6.78 18.65 1.36
N ALA A 106 7.45 19.05 2.44
CA ALA A 106 8.65 18.36 2.92
C ALA A 106 8.36 16.91 3.35
N LYS A 107 7.26 16.68 4.08
CA LYS A 107 6.82 15.32 4.45
C LYS A 107 6.54 14.49 3.21
N LEU A 108 5.76 15.02 2.27
CA LEU A 108 5.39 14.35 1.05
C LEU A 108 6.62 13.99 0.20
N ALA A 109 7.58 14.91 0.06
CA ALA A 109 8.79 14.66 -0.71
C ALA A 109 9.65 13.56 -0.07
N MET A 110 9.84 13.59 1.26
CA MET A 110 10.60 12.55 1.94
C MET A 110 9.89 11.19 1.90
N ASP A 111 8.57 11.18 2.09
CA ASP A 111 7.76 9.97 2.01
C ASP A 111 7.81 9.37 0.60
N GLY A 112 7.56 10.18 -0.42
CA GLY A 112 7.55 9.74 -1.81
C GLY A 112 8.93 9.38 -2.37
N LEU A 113 10.00 10.09 -2.02
CA LEU A 113 11.32 9.86 -2.62
C LEU A 113 12.21 8.88 -1.84
N ILE A 114 11.96 8.70 -0.55
CA ILE A 114 12.77 7.82 0.31
C ILE A 114 11.98 6.58 0.68
N PHE A 115 10.81 6.78 1.31
CA PHE A 115 10.05 5.65 1.84
C PHE A 115 9.34 4.87 0.73
N GLY A 116 8.75 5.54 -0.26
CA GLY A 116 8.06 4.90 -1.38
C GLY A 116 8.91 3.86 -2.13
N PRO A 117 10.09 4.22 -2.68
CA PRO A 117 10.95 3.26 -3.38
C PRO A 117 11.44 2.14 -2.46
N LEU A 118 11.78 2.47 -1.21
CA LEU A 118 12.23 1.49 -0.23
C LEU A 118 11.13 0.48 0.11
N ASP A 119 9.91 0.95 0.35
CA ASP A 119 8.76 0.12 0.65
C ASP A 119 8.45 -0.82 -0.51
N LEU A 120 8.44 -0.30 -1.75
CA LEU A 120 8.23 -1.14 -2.95
C LEU A 120 9.30 -2.23 -3.08
N ILE A 121 10.59 -1.88 -2.95
CA ILE A 121 11.67 -2.86 -3.06
C ILE A 121 11.53 -3.93 -1.99
N VAL A 122 11.27 -3.54 -0.73
CA VAL A 122 11.14 -4.50 0.37
C VAL A 122 9.90 -5.36 0.19
N PHE A 123 8.77 -4.77 -0.23
CA PHE A 123 7.53 -5.49 -0.49
C PHE A 123 7.68 -6.53 -1.59
N PHE A 124 8.15 -6.14 -2.78
CA PHE A 124 8.33 -7.06 -3.90
C PHE A 124 9.35 -8.16 -3.57
N SER A 125 10.44 -7.82 -2.88
CA SER A 125 11.42 -8.81 -2.41
C SER A 125 10.77 -9.82 -1.47
N TYR A 126 10.06 -9.33 -0.45
CA TYR A 126 9.39 -10.17 0.54
C TYR A 126 8.35 -11.09 -0.11
N MET A 127 7.50 -10.53 -0.98
CA MET A 127 6.48 -11.30 -1.68
C MET A 127 7.09 -12.35 -2.61
N GLY A 128 8.17 -12.03 -3.31
CA GLY A 128 8.87 -12.98 -4.17
C GLY A 128 9.43 -14.16 -3.38
N PHE A 129 10.19 -13.90 -2.32
CA PHE A 129 10.74 -14.96 -1.47
C PHE A 129 9.66 -15.77 -0.75
N ALA A 130 8.60 -15.13 -0.25
CA ALA A 130 7.50 -15.82 0.42
C ALA A 130 6.69 -16.73 -0.53
N ASN A 131 6.74 -16.45 -1.84
CA ASN A 131 6.18 -17.32 -2.87
C ASN A 131 7.16 -18.40 -3.36
N GLY A 132 8.37 -18.46 -2.82
CA GLY A 132 9.37 -19.48 -3.13
C GLY A 132 10.25 -19.15 -4.34
N LYS A 133 10.25 -17.90 -4.82
CA LYS A 133 11.17 -17.47 -5.88
C LYS A 133 12.60 -17.42 -5.38
N ASP A 134 13.55 -17.66 -6.29
CA ASP A 134 14.96 -17.51 -5.99
C ASP A 134 15.42 -16.04 -6.08
N ALA A 135 16.66 -15.77 -5.67
CA ALA A 135 17.18 -14.40 -5.64
C ALA A 135 17.36 -13.78 -7.04
N SER A 136 17.58 -14.59 -8.08
CA SER A 136 17.67 -14.12 -9.46
C SER A 136 16.31 -13.67 -9.97
N GLU A 137 15.27 -14.48 -9.77
CA GLU A 137 13.89 -14.19 -10.13
C GLU A 137 13.38 -12.94 -9.42
N VAL A 138 13.62 -12.83 -8.11
CA VAL A 138 13.26 -11.63 -7.34
C VAL A 138 13.96 -10.39 -7.88
N LYS A 139 15.24 -10.48 -8.23
CA LYS A 139 15.98 -9.35 -8.80
C LYS A 139 15.43 -8.93 -10.16
N GLU A 140 14.97 -9.87 -10.97
CA GLU A 140 14.34 -9.59 -12.26
C GLU A 140 12.98 -8.93 -12.09
N ASP A 141 12.13 -9.46 -11.21
CA ASP A 141 10.85 -8.84 -10.84
C ASP A 141 11.03 -7.41 -10.33
N LEU A 142 12.01 -7.18 -9.45
CA LEU A 142 12.30 -5.83 -8.95
C LEU A 142 12.65 -4.86 -10.07
N LYS A 143 13.49 -5.28 -11.03
CA LYS A 143 13.86 -4.44 -12.18
C LYS A 143 12.66 -4.14 -13.08
N ARG A 144 11.77 -5.12 -13.26
CA ARG A 144 10.60 -5.01 -14.11
C ARG A 144 9.51 -4.14 -13.48
N ASP A 145 9.23 -4.36 -12.18
CA ASP A 145 7.98 -3.93 -11.58
C ASP A 145 8.11 -2.70 -10.68
N VAL A 146 9.28 -2.44 -10.07
CA VAL A 146 9.45 -1.34 -9.11
C VAL A 146 9.24 0.03 -9.76
N PHE A 147 9.82 0.27 -10.93
CA PHE A 147 9.70 1.57 -11.60
C PHE A 147 8.26 1.85 -12.07
N PRO A 148 7.58 0.94 -12.78
CA PRO A 148 6.16 1.10 -13.10
C PRO A 148 5.28 1.28 -11.87
N ALA A 149 5.49 0.48 -10.82
CA ALA A 149 4.72 0.59 -9.58
C ALA A 149 4.95 1.95 -8.90
N PHE A 150 6.19 2.45 -8.88
CA PHE A 150 6.52 3.76 -8.34
C PHE A 150 5.85 4.90 -9.11
N MET A 151 5.84 4.84 -10.45
CA MET A 151 5.13 5.83 -11.28
C MET A 151 3.62 5.79 -11.05
N LEU A 152 3.03 4.59 -10.98
CA LEU A 152 1.60 4.41 -10.77
C LEU A 152 1.18 4.95 -9.41
N THR A 153 1.85 4.52 -8.35
CA THR A 153 1.58 4.99 -6.98
C THR A 153 1.83 6.49 -6.84
N GLY A 154 2.84 7.01 -7.53
CA GLY A 154 3.20 8.43 -7.58
C GLY A 154 2.12 9.37 -8.13
N THR A 155 1.00 8.87 -8.65
CA THR A 155 -0.14 9.70 -9.10
C THR A 155 -1.20 9.89 -8.01
N VAL A 156 -1.68 8.80 -7.42
CA VAL A 156 -2.80 8.80 -6.46
C VAL A 156 -2.32 9.02 -5.03
N TRP A 157 -1.20 8.38 -4.64
CA TRP A 157 -0.71 8.42 -3.26
C TRP A 157 -0.33 9.82 -2.78
N PRO A 158 0.25 10.72 -3.60
CA PRO A 158 0.54 12.07 -3.15
C PRO A 158 -0.70 12.83 -2.68
N ILE A 159 -1.84 12.65 -3.34
CA ILE A 159 -3.11 13.29 -2.96
C ILE A 159 -3.56 12.77 -1.58
N ILE A 160 -3.51 11.45 -1.40
CA ILE A 160 -3.84 10.77 -0.13
C ILE A 160 -2.91 11.24 1.00
N GLN A 161 -1.60 11.33 0.73
CA GLN A 161 -0.60 11.73 1.71
C GLN A 161 -0.63 13.22 2.05
N VAL A 162 -0.98 14.10 1.09
CA VAL A 162 -1.23 15.52 1.40
C VAL A 162 -2.35 15.65 2.41
N ALA A 163 -3.47 14.94 2.23
CA ALA A 163 -4.56 14.94 3.18
C ALA A 163 -4.12 14.36 4.54
N ASN A 164 -3.38 13.25 4.53
CA ASN A 164 -2.83 12.63 5.74
C ASN A 164 -1.97 13.63 6.54
N PHE A 165 -0.96 14.23 5.92
CA PHE A 165 -0.02 15.12 6.60
C PHE A 165 -0.63 16.46 7.00
N ARG A 166 -1.69 16.91 6.31
CA ARG A 166 -2.35 18.19 6.61
C ARG A 166 -3.38 18.09 7.73
N TYR A 167 -4.13 16.99 7.79
CA TYR A 167 -5.32 16.86 8.64
C TYR A 167 -5.20 15.79 9.72
N VAL A 168 -4.42 14.73 9.49
CA VAL A 168 -4.32 13.60 10.40
C VAL A 168 -3.17 13.80 11.40
N PRO A 169 -3.42 13.69 12.72
CA PRO A 169 -2.36 13.72 13.72
C PRO A 169 -1.39 12.55 13.52
N VAL A 170 -0.09 12.77 13.72
CA VAL A 170 1.02 11.80 13.48
C VAL A 170 0.71 10.38 13.99
N ARG A 171 0.17 10.27 15.21
CA ARG A 171 -0.18 8.98 15.82
C ARG A 171 -1.19 8.13 15.03
N TYR A 172 -1.99 8.75 14.16
CA TYR A 172 -2.99 8.08 13.32
C TYR A 172 -2.59 8.01 11.84
N GLN A 173 -1.44 8.59 11.45
CA GLN A 173 -1.02 8.66 10.04
C GLN A 173 -0.81 7.27 9.44
N LEU A 174 -0.23 6.34 10.22
CA LEU A 174 -0.06 4.96 9.78
C LEU A 174 -1.40 4.23 9.62
N LEU A 175 -2.34 4.42 10.55
CA LEU A 175 -3.66 3.82 10.45
C LEU A 175 -4.39 4.32 9.19
N TYR A 176 -4.31 5.62 8.92
CA TYR A 176 -4.87 6.24 7.72
C TYR A 176 -4.27 5.59 6.46
N VAL A 177 -2.94 5.48 6.38
CA VAL A 177 -2.26 4.86 5.24
C VAL A 177 -2.68 3.41 5.05
N ASN A 178 -2.69 2.59 6.11
CA ASN A 178 -3.10 1.18 6.01
C ASN A 178 -4.55 1.00 5.52
N LEU A 179 -5.46 1.91 5.89
CA LEU A 179 -6.84 1.89 5.37
C LEU A 179 -6.89 2.17 3.87
N PHE A 180 -6.07 3.11 3.38
CA PHE A 180 -5.99 3.37 1.95
C PHE A 180 -5.21 2.29 1.20
N CYS A 181 -4.23 1.62 1.81
CA CYS A 181 -3.58 0.44 1.21
C CYS A 181 -4.58 -0.70 0.95
N LEU A 182 -5.56 -0.90 1.84
CA LEU A 182 -6.64 -1.87 1.63
C LEU A 182 -7.47 -1.51 0.40
N LEU A 183 -7.82 -0.23 0.24
CA LEU A 183 -8.57 0.26 -0.91
C LEU A 183 -7.75 0.20 -2.20
N ASP A 184 -6.47 0.55 -2.13
CA ASP A 184 -5.53 0.54 -3.25
C ASP A 184 -5.31 -0.90 -3.74
N SER A 185 -5.14 -1.86 -2.83
CA SER A 185 -4.99 -3.28 -3.18
C SER A 185 -6.21 -3.83 -3.93
N ALA A 186 -7.41 -3.44 -3.49
CA ALA A 186 -8.66 -3.80 -4.18
C ALA A 186 -8.79 -3.09 -5.54
N PHE A 187 -8.48 -1.80 -5.61
CA PHE A 187 -8.54 -1.01 -6.83
C PHE A 187 -7.55 -1.48 -7.88
N LEU A 188 -6.29 -1.71 -7.51
CA LEU A 188 -5.25 -2.21 -8.42
C LEU A 188 -5.59 -3.61 -8.94
N SER A 189 -6.10 -4.48 -8.07
CA SER A 189 -6.55 -5.82 -8.47
C SER A 189 -7.68 -5.79 -9.50
N TRP A 190 -8.62 -4.85 -9.34
CA TRP A 190 -9.67 -4.60 -10.34
C TRP A 190 -9.10 -3.99 -11.62
N PHE A 191 -8.22 -3.00 -11.49
CA PHE A 191 -7.64 -2.28 -12.60
C PHE A 191 -6.81 -3.23 -13.47
N GLU A 192 -5.91 -4.03 -12.91
CA GLU A 192 -5.06 -4.98 -13.65
C GLU A 192 -5.88 -5.96 -14.50
N GLN A 193 -7.09 -6.31 -14.05
CA GLN A 193 -7.97 -7.20 -14.80
C GLN A 193 -8.68 -6.55 -15.99
N GLN A 194 -8.69 -5.21 -16.05
CA GLN A 194 -9.22 -4.46 -17.19
C GLN A 194 -8.18 -4.22 -18.30
N ASN A 195 -7.13 -5.05 -18.41
CA ASN A 195 -6.05 -4.84 -19.39
C ASN A 195 -6.53 -4.80 -20.85
N ASP A 196 -7.72 -5.30 -21.17
CA ASP A 196 -8.32 -5.24 -22.52
C ASP A 196 -9.22 -4.01 -22.77
N ALA A 197 -9.27 -3.04 -21.85
CA ALA A 197 -10.16 -1.89 -22.00
C ALA A 197 -9.62 -0.84 -23.01
N PRO A 198 -10.42 -0.37 -23.99
CA PRO A 198 -9.98 0.52 -25.06
C PRO A 198 -9.30 1.82 -24.60
N TRP A 199 -9.73 2.36 -23.46
CA TRP A 199 -9.22 3.62 -22.91
C TRP A 199 -7.80 3.49 -22.30
N LYS A 200 -7.33 2.27 -22.02
CA LYS A 200 -5.96 2.05 -21.51
C LYS A 200 -4.88 2.09 -22.59
N GLN A 201 -5.22 1.80 -23.84
CA GLN A 201 -4.29 1.96 -24.99
C GLN A 201 -3.78 3.40 -25.11
N TRP A 202 -4.60 4.35 -24.67
CA TRP A 202 -4.24 5.76 -24.60
C TRP A 202 -3.14 6.02 -23.57
N PHE A 203 -3.12 5.32 -22.42
CA PHE A 203 -2.06 5.46 -21.41
C PHE A 203 -0.76 4.75 -21.80
N THR A 204 -0.83 3.58 -22.44
CA THR A 204 0.38 2.92 -22.98
C THR A 204 1.02 3.70 -24.13
N SER A 205 0.24 4.47 -24.91
CA SER A 205 0.78 5.36 -25.94
C SER A 205 1.61 6.54 -25.44
N PHE A 206 1.58 6.84 -24.13
CA PHE A 206 2.43 7.87 -23.51
C PHE A 206 3.77 7.33 -22.98
N ASN A 207 4.05 6.04 -23.14
CA ASN A 207 5.36 5.44 -22.81
C ASN A 207 6.21 5.32 -24.09
N PRO A 208 7.13 6.25 -24.39
CA PRO A 208 7.99 6.16 -25.57
C PRO A 208 9.12 5.13 -25.43
N PHE A 209 9.09 4.27 -24.40
CA PHE A 209 10.14 3.27 -24.13
C PHE A 209 9.83 1.86 -24.62
N ASN A 210 8.70 1.64 -25.31
CA ASN A 210 8.38 0.35 -25.94
C ASN A 210 8.71 0.31 -27.44
N GLU A 211 9.79 0.97 -27.85
CA GLU A 211 10.47 0.67 -29.12
C GLU A 211 11.97 0.55 -28.87
N LYS A 212 12.43 -0.68 -28.59
CA LYS A 212 13.63 -1.32 -29.17
C LYS A 212 13.88 -2.70 -28.58
#